data_AF-A0A7X8VLQ8-F1
#
_entry.id   AF-A0A7X8VLQ8-F1
#
_cell.length_a   1.000
_cell.length_b   1.000
_cell.length_c   1.000
_cell.angle_alpha   90.00
_cell.angle_beta   90.00
_cell.angle_gamma   90.00
#
_symmetry.space_group_name_H-M   'P 1'
#
loop_
_entity.id
_entity.type
_entity.pdbx_description
1 polymer ?
#
loop_
_entity_poly.entity_id
_entity_poly.type
_entity_poly.pdbx_seq_one_letter_code
_entity_poly.pdbx_strand_id
1 'polypeptide(L)'
;TVPEDLRGPQEKLRRMLDELLVSTDHSGNIAMLRTPPGAAQYLASFIDRVGMQEVVGTIAGDDTVFVLARDPMTGKELGELLGRRSGANR
;
A
#
# COMPACT_ATOMS: atom_id res chain seq x y z
N THR A 1 1.60 -28.22 -4.29
CA THR A 1 1.13 -26.82 -4.42
C THR A 1 0.62 -26.39 -3.07
N VAL A 2 1.22 -25.37 -2.45
CA VAL A 2 0.75 -24.86 -1.15
C VAL A 2 -0.60 -24.16 -1.37
N PRO A 3 -1.66 -24.50 -0.61
CA PRO A 3 -2.96 -23.81 -0.69
C PRO A 3 -2.78 -22.29 -0.60
N GLU A 4 -3.53 -21.51 -1.38
CA GLU A 4 -3.46 -20.04 -1.35
C GLU A 4 -3.69 -19.46 0.06
N ASP A 5 -4.46 -20.18 0.88
CA ASP A 5 -4.82 -19.80 2.25
C ASP A 5 -3.68 -19.91 3.28
N LEU A 6 -2.54 -20.52 2.93
CA LEU A 6 -1.36 -20.65 3.82
C LEU A 6 -0.32 -19.53 3.64
N ARG A 7 -0.52 -18.61 2.69
CA ARG A 7 0.31 -17.40 2.56
C ARG A 7 -0.24 -16.32 3.49
N GLY A 8 0.55 -15.92 4.48
CA GLY A 8 0.13 -14.91 5.45
C GLY A 8 -0.28 -13.58 4.80
N PRO A 9 -1.12 -12.75 5.46
CA PRO A 9 -1.62 -11.48 4.93
C PRO A 9 -0.53 -10.55 4.37
N GLN A 10 0.68 -10.61 4.94
CA GLN A 10 1.85 -9.83 4.49
C GLN A 10 2.38 -10.25 3.12
N GLU A 11 2.43 -11.55 2.81
CA GLU A 11 2.88 -12.03 1.50
C GLU A 11 1.85 -11.68 0.41
N LYS A 12 0.56 -11.69 0.77
CA LYS A 12 -0.50 -11.25 -0.15
C LYS A 12 -0.41 -9.76 -0.44
N LEU A 13 -0.19 -8.92 0.58
CA LEU A 13 0.07 -7.48 0.40
C LEU A 13 1.29 -7.23 -0.48
N ARG A 14 2.40 -7.96 -0.25
CA ARG A 14 3.62 -7.88 -1.07
C ARG A 14 3.29 -8.05 -2.56
N ARG A 15 2.57 -9.11 -2.91
CA ARG A 15 2.16 -9.39 -4.31
C ARG A 15 1.22 -8.33 -4.87
N MET A 16 0.28 -7.82 -4.08
CA MET A 16 -0.62 -6.74 -4.53
C MET A 16 0.16 -5.44 -4.79
N LEU A 17 1.16 -5.13 -3.97
CA LEU A 17 2.05 -3.99 -4.19
C LEU A 17 2.98 -4.22 -5.38
N ASP A 18 3.42 -5.45 -5.66
CA ASP A 18 4.20 -5.77 -6.87
C ASP A 18 3.38 -5.53 -8.14
N GLU A 19 2.09 -5.87 -8.12
CA GLU A 19 1.22 -5.85 -9.29
C GLU A 19 0.56 -4.48 -9.53
N LEU A 20 0.17 -3.78 -8.46
CA LEU A 20 -0.70 -2.62 -8.55
C LEU A 20 -0.01 -1.30 -8.22
N LEU A 21 1.15 -1.30 -7.56
CA LEU A 21 1.84 -0.06 -7.21
C LEU A 21 2.67 0.43 -8.41
N VAL A 22 2.18 1.46 -9.10
CA VAL A 22 2.88 2.10 -10.22
C VAL A 22 3.94 3.06 -9.72
N SER A 23 3.60 3.89 -8.73
CA SER A 23 4.54 4.84 -8.13
C SER A 23 4.06 5.33 -6.77
N THR A 24 4.97 5.96 -6.03
CA THR A 24 4.70 6.60 -4.73
C THR A 24 5.11 8.06 -4.75
N ASP A 25 4.31 8.92 -4.13
CA ASP A 25 4.66 10.30 -3.79
C ASP A 25 4.19 10.61 -2.36
N HIS A 26 4.44 11.80 -1.83
CA HIS A 26 4.03 12.16 -0.48
C HIS A 26 3.89 13.66 -0.25
N SER A 27 3.08 14.03 0.75
CA SER A 27 3.03 15.38 1.30
C SER A 27 2.63 15.34 2.77
N GLY A 28 3.44 15.93 3.64
CA GLY A 28 3.23 15.90 5.09
C GLY A 28 3.12 14.47 5.62
N ASN A 29 1.97 14.15 6.21
CA ASN A 29 1.64 12.82 6.75
C ASN A 29 0.88 11.92 5.76
N ILE A 30 0.79 12.27 4.48
CA ILE A 30 0.07 11.47 3.47
C ILE A 30 1.08 10.85 2.52
N ALA A 31 1.05 9.52 2.40
CA ALA A 31 1.64 8.80 1.28
C ALA A 31 0.60 8.69 0.16
N MET A 32 0.99 9.03 -1.06
CA MET A 32 0.19 8.88 -2.26
C MET A 32 0.68 7.67 -3.04
N LEU A 33 -0.21 6.73 -3.35
CA LEU A 33 0.08 5.56 -4.17
C LEU A 33 -0.66 5.69 -5.50
N ARG A 34 0.06 5.49 -6.61
CA ARG A 34 -0.56 5.38 -7.94
C ARG A 34 -0.75 3.93 -8.33
N THR A 35 -1.86 3.65 -8.98
CA THR A 35 -2.21 2.32 -9.50
C THR A 35 -2.57 2.41 -10.98
N PRO A 36 -2.74 1.26 -11.68
CA PRO A 36 -3.45 1.26 -12.95
C PRO A 36 -4.89 1.81 -12.78
N PRO A 37 -5.54 2.22 -13.88
CA PRO A 37 -6.93 2.69 -13.85
C PRO A 37 -7.88 1.66 -13.18
N GLY A 38 -8.76 2.15 -12.32
CA GLY A 38 -9.74 1.34 -11.58
C GLY A 38 -9.20 0.44 -10.46
N ALA A 39 -7.90 0.45 -10.17
CA ALA A 39 -7.29 -0.47 -9.21
C ALA A 39 -7.10 0.10 -7.79
N ALA A 40 -7.30 1.41 -7.58
CA ALA A 40 -6.97 2.05 -6.31
C ALA A 40 -7.80 1.53 -5.13
N GLN A 41 -9.11 1.39 -5.32
CA GLN A 41 -10.03 0.85 -4.31
C GLN A 41 -9.64 -0.57 -3.88
N TYR A 42 -9.20 -1.39 -4.83
CA TYR A 42 -8.78 -2.75 -4.56
C TYR A 42 -7.49 -2.79 -3.72
N LEU A 43 -6.48 -1.99 -4.09
CA LEU A 43 -5.24 -1.89 -3.32
C LEU A 43 -5.48 -1.35 -1.90
N ALA A 44 -6.29 -0.29 -1.75
CA ALA A 44 -6.62 0.31 -0.46
C ALA A 44 -7.30 -0.70 0.49
N SER A 45 -8.27 -1.47 -0.03
CA SER A 45 -8.94 -2.52 0.76
C SER A 45 -7.95 -3.56 1.32
N PHE A 46 -6.87 -3.87 0.59
CA PHE A 46 -5.83 -4.78 1.06
C PHE A 46 -4.94 -4.16 2.14
N ILE A 47 -4.56 -2.90 1.98
CA ILE A 47 -3.77 -2.16 2.98
C ILE A 47 -4.53 -2.13 4.31
N ASP A 48 -5.83 -1.82 4.27
CA ASP A 48 -6.68 -1.77 5.46
C ASP A 48 -6.77 -3.14 6.17
N ARG A 49 -6.94 -4.23 5.41
CA ARG A 49 -7.09 -5.59 5.96
C ARG A 49 -5.82 -6.12 6.65
N VAL A 50 -4.64 -5.67 6.26
CA VAL A 50 -3.38 -6.10 6.89
C VAL A 50 -3.17 -5.45 8.25
N GLY A 51 -3.86 -4.36 8.57
CA GLY A 51 -3.82 -3.75 9.90
C GLY A 51 -2.46 -3.16 10.26
N MET A 52 -1.83 -2.46 9.31
CA MET A 52 -0.56 -1.76 9.53
C MET A 52 -0.71 -0.70 10.63
N GLN A 53 0.10 -0.78 11.69
CA GLN A 53 0.01 0.13 12.84
C GLN A 53 0.37 1.57 12.46
N GLU A 54 1.25 1.71 11.48
CA GLU A 54 1.73 2.97 10.93
C GLU A 54 0.66 3.70 10.08
N VAL A 55 -0.43 3.03 9.73
CA VAL A 55 -1.53 3.58 8.93
C VAL A 55 -2.68 3.99 9.85
N VAL A 56 -3.16 5.21 9.71
CA VAL A 56 -4.41 5.67 10.33
C VAL A 56 -5.61 5.21 9.51
N GLY A 57 -5.51 5.32 8.18
CA GLY A 57 -6.52 4.85 7.24
C GLY A 57 -6.17 5.18 5.79
N THR A 58 -7.02 4.74 4.87
CA THR A 58 -6.88 4.97 3.43
C THR A 58 -8.11 5.64 2.82
N ILE A 59 -7.92 6.40 1.74
CA ILE A 59 -8.99 6.87 0.84
C ILE A 59 -8.56 6.58 -0.59
N ALA A 60 -9.41 5.88 -1.34
CA ALA A 60 -9.14 5.53 -2.73
C ALA A 60 -10.05 6.28 -3.70
N GLY A 61 -9.44 6.84 -4.75
CA GLY A 61 -10.11 7.25 -5.97
C GLY A 61 -10.17 6.10 -6.99
N ASP A 62 -9.94 6.40 -8.26
CA ASP A 62 -9.88 5.42 -9.34
C ASP A 62 -8.47 4.80 -9.50
N ASP A 63 -7.46 5.65 -9.63
CA ASP A 63 -6.06 5.27 -9.90
C ASP A 63 -5.07 5.79 -8.83
N THR A 64 -5.60 6.32 -7.73
CA THR A 64 -4.85 6.99 -6.68
C THR A 64 -5.39 6.64 -5.30
N VAL A 65 -4.49 6.29 -4.37
CA VAL A 65 -4.80 6.06 -2.95
C VAL A 65 -4.03 7.06 -2.09
N PHE A 66 -4.72 7.73 -1.18
CA PHE A 66 -4.09 8.43 -0.07
C PHE A 66 -4.05 7.52 1.15
N VAL A 67 -2.86 7.37 1.72
CA VAL A 67 -2.62 6.61 2.94
C VAL A 67 -2.15 7.59 4.00
N LEU A 68 -2.96 7.75 5.05
CA LEU A 68 -2.64 8.65 6.15
C LEU A 68 -1.70 7.95 7.13
N ALA A 69 -0.48 8.47 7.26
CA ALA A 69 0.51 8.01 8.21
C ALA A 69 0.12 8.43 9.64
N ARG A 70 0.36 7.52 10.59
CA ARG A 70 0.18 7.76 12.01
C ARG A 70 1.39 8.52 12.55
N ASP A 71 1.13 9.61 13.25
CA ASP A 71 2.16 10.38 13.96
C ASP A 71 3.01 9.45 14.86
N PRO A 72 4.35 9.59 14.87
CA PRO A 72 5.16 10.63 14.21
C PRO A 72 5.63 10.30 12.79
N MET A 73 5.14 9.21 12.17
CA MET A 73 5.56 8.81 10.82
C MET A 73 5.11 9.83 9.77
N THR A 74 6.02 10.16 8.85
CA THR A 74 5.74 11.00 7.68
C THR A 74 5.16 10.19 6.52
N GLY A 75 4.47 10.86 5.60
CA GLY A 75 4.00 10.25 4.36
C GLY A 75 5.15 9.69 3.51
N LYS A 76 6.34 10.31 3.58
CA LYS A 76 7.55 9.83 2.91
C LYS A 76 7.97 8.45 3.43
N GLU A 77 8.14 8.34 4.75
CA GLU A 77 8.57 7.08 5.39
C GLU A 77 7.57 5.95 5.15
N LEU A 78 6.28 6.27 5.16
CA LEU A 78 5.22 5.31 4.85
C LEU A 78 5.24 4.87 3.38
N GLY A 79 5.39 5.82 2.45
CA GLY A 79 5.54 5.53 1.02
C GLY A 79 6.75 4.64 0.75
N GLU A 80 7.90 4.94 1.37
CA GLU A 80 9.10 4.10 1.28
C GLU A 80 8.90 2.72 1.91
N LEU A 81 8.20 2.61 3.05
CA LEU A 81 7.87 1.33 3.67
C LEU A 81 7.05 0.43 2.74
N LEU A 82 6.03 1.00 2.10
CA LEU A 82 5.17 0.29 1.14
C LEU A 82 5.94 -0.03 -0.14
N GLY A 83 6.76 0.91 -0.63
CA GLY A 83 7.63 0.72 -1.79
C GLY A 83 8.66 -0.39 -1.59
N ARG A 84 9.28 -0.49 -0.40
CA ARG A 84 10.21 -1.60 -0.04
C ARG A 84 9.53 -2.97 0.03
N ARG A 85 8.24 -3.00 0.33
CA ARG A 85 7.43 -4.23 0.29
C ARG A 85 7.10 -4.62 -1.15
N SER A 86 7.02 -3.67 -2.07
CA SER A 86 7.02 -3.98 -3.49
C SER A 86 8.42 -4.43 -3.93
N GLY A 87 8.50 -5.57 -4.60
CA GLY A 87 9.69 -6.07 -5.28
C GLY A 87 10.11 -5.22 -6.46
N ALA A 88 9.34 -4.19 -6.83
CA ALA A 88 9.60 -3.28 -7.94
C ALA A 88 10.81 -2.34 -7.74
N ASN A 89 11.47 -2.38 -6.57
CA ASN A 89 12.67 -1.60 -6.28
C ASN A 89 13.96 -2.46 -6.17
N ARG A 90 14.01 -3.56 -6.93
CA ARG A 90 15.23 -4.31 -7.27
C ARG A 90 15.56 -4.17 -8.75
#